data_AF-L8H2J4-F1
#
_entry.id   AF-L8H2J4-F1
#
_cell.length_a   1.000
_cell.length_b   1.000
_cell.length_c   1.000
_cell.angle_alpha   90.00
_cell.angle_beta   90.00
_cell.angle_gamma   90.00
#
_symmetry.space_group_name_H-M   'P 1'
#
loop_
_entity.id
_entity.type
_entity.pdbx_description
1 polymer ?
#
loop_
_entity_poly.entity_id
_entity_poly.type
_entity_poly.pdbx_seq_one_letter_code
_entity_poly.pdbx_strand_id
1 'polypeptide(L)'
;MSSSQAEDDAAGDEQRRSLWQFLLHPIESYDDLMETLQSSSDTTYKEIGYTTAVALNVILLLAKFALPHAWRLPFGVGLLLLSCAFAWRFFTKKKLYRIYKREGSLPIKSPNVRVAVTSPRKLRGAVSRNDITEVCDLMLWDPPIISKTVFCLFSPLQVAVVLVANDSDLMASIFSLVFAAIIAIFITFMCNVFTTWKNDQEVIFREVYDEQNRFMLSQTAKPKADAAIQADAVDTHETSLLYPAYPPTVIVVPPTPVQTTPRSFSAGTRSSAGSQTTPPSLTSPTSIPRKRKKSVNPFQQGGL
;
A
#
# COMPACT_ATOMS: atom_id res chain seq x y z
N MET A 1 51.42 10.66 -8.25
CA MET A 1 50.93 10.70 -6.84
C MET A 1 49.42 10.91 -6.73
N SER A 2 48.67 11.24 -7.79
CA SER A 2 47.20 11.36 -7.71
C SER A 2 46.44 10.03 -7.80
N SER A 3 47.07 8.95 -8.31
CA SER A 3 46.38 7.68 -8.55
C SER A 3 46.13 6.86 -7.28
N SER A 4 47.01 6.93 -6.27
CA SER A 4 46.82 6.12 -5.05
C SER A 4 45.74 6.71 -4.14
N GLN A 5 45.55 8.02 -4.17
CA GLN A 5 44.56 8.70 -3.32
C GLN A 5 43.12 8.42 -3.76
N ALA A 6 42.89 8.24 -5.06
CA ALA A 6 41.58 7.85 -5.58
C ALA A 6 41.19 6.40 -5.24
N GLU A 7 42.18 5.52 -5.06
CA GLU A 7 41.97 4.11 -4.74
C GLU A 7 41.64 3.93 -3.25
N ASP A 8 42.31 4.69 -2.38
CA ASP A 8 42.01 4.73 -0.93
C ASP A 8 40.62 5.33 -0.65
N ASP A 9 40.21 6.37 -1.39
CA ASP A 9 38.88 6.97 -1.25
C ASP A 9 37.76 6.00 -1.69
N ALA A 10 38.00 5.22 -2.76
CA ALA A 10 37.03 4.22 -3.25
C ALA A 10 36.84 3.07 -2.25
N ALA A 11 37.91 2.60 -1.62
CA ALA A 11 37.86 1.53 -0.62
C ALA A 11 37.08 1.94 0.65
N GLY A 12 37.25 3.19 1.09
CA GLY A 12 36.53 3.73 2.25
C GLY A 12 35.01 3.83 2.05
N ASP A 13 34.59 4.20 0.84
CA ASP A 13 33.18 4.30 0.47
C ASP A 13 32.49 2.93 0.41
N GLU A 14 33.20 1.90 -0.07
CA GLU A 14 32.68 0.54 -0.15
C GLU A 14 32.48 -0.07 1.26
N GLN A 15 33.43 0.16 2.16
CA GLN A 15 33.33 -0.27 3.55
C GLN A 15 32.21 0.45 4.31
N ARG A 16 32.01 1.76 4.06
CA ARG A 16 30.87 2.50 4.61
C ARG A 16 29.54 1.93 4.13
N ARG A 17 29.40 1.64 2.83
CA ARG A 17 28.17 1.05 2.29
C ARG A 17 27.89 -0.33 2.88
N SER A 18 28.92 -1.16 3.08
CA SER A 18 28.80 -2.47 3.72
C SER A 18 28.33 -2.36 5.18
N LEU A 19 28.90 -1.45 5.97
CA LEU A 19 28.47 -1.21 7.35
C LEU A 19 27.04 -0.67 7.43
N TRP A 20 26.65 0.23 6.53
CA TRP A 20 25.27 0.70 6.43
C TRP A 20 24.32 -0.44 6.10
N GLN A 21 24.66 -1.30 5.14
CA GLN A 21 23.85 -2.48 4.81
C GLN A 21 23.76 -3.44 5.98
N PHE A 22 24.84 -3.70 6.71
CA PHE A 22 24.83 -4.58 7.89
C PHE A 22 23.96 -4.02 9.02
N LEU A 23 24.01 -2.71 9.28
CA LEU A 23 23.19 -2.06 10.30
C LEU A 23 21.71 -1.95 9.90
N LEU A 24 21.42 -1.83 8.60
CA LEU A 24 20.06 -1.76 8.07
C LEU A 24 19.42 -3.14 7.87
N HIS A 25 20.20 -4.20 7.69
CA HIS A 25 19.68 -5.54 7.39
C HIS A 25 18.69 -6.10 8.44
N PRO A 26 18.94 -5.99 9.77
CA PRO A 26 17.95 -6.41 10.78
C PRO A 26 16.68 -5.55 10.74
N ILE A 27 16.81 -4.30 10.31
CA ILE A 27 15.73 -3.31 10.27
C ILE A 27 14.83 -3.52 9.04
N GLU A 28 15.43 -3.81 7.89
CA GLU A 28 14.73 -4.16 6.65
C GLU A 28 14.08 -5.53 6.78
N SER A 29 14.76 -6.50 7.38
CA SER A 29 14.18 -7.81 7.71
C SER A 29 12.98 -7.69 8.65
N TYR A 30 12.98 -6.72 9.56
CA TYR A 30 11.81 -6.46 10.40
C TYR A 30 10.67 -5.86 9.59
N ASP A 31 10.92 -4.94 8.66
CA ASP A 31 9.86 -4.38 7.82
C ASP A 31 9.26 -5.41 6.85
N ASP A 32 10.07 -6.27 6.24
CA ASP A 32 9.59 -7.38 5.40
C ASP A 32 8.77 -8.39 6.23
N LEU A 33 9.23 -8.68 7.45
CA LEU A 33 8.49 -9.52 8.40
C LEU A 33 7.17 -8.84 8.81
N MET A 34 7.18 -7.52 9.02
CA MET A 34 5.98 -6.75 9.35
C MET A 34 5.02 -6.62 8.17
N GLU A 35 5.51 -6.52 6.93
CA GLU A 35 4.68 -6.49 5.71
C GLU A 35 4.10 -7.86 5.40
N THR A 36 4.88 -8.93 5.60
CA THR A 36 4.41 -10.31 5.52
C THR A 36 3.33 -10.57 6.58
N LEU A 37 3.56 -10.12 7.82
CA LEU A 37 2.59 -10.22 8.92
C LEU A 37 1.37 -9.30 8.75
N GLN A 38 1.50 -8.16 8.07
CA GLN A 38 0.38 -7.25 7.79
C GLN A 38 -0.46 -7.75 6.60
N SER A 39 0.13 -8.49 5.67
CA SER A 39 -0.57 -9.19 4.59
C SER A 39 -1.36 -10.39 5.10
N SER A 40 -0.87 -11.03 6.16
CA SER A 40 -1.67 -11.93 6.97
C SER A 40 -2.73 -11.09 7.68
N SER A 41 -4.00 -11.25 7.34
CA SER A 41 -5.10 -10.45 7.87
C SER A 41 -5.37 -10.66 9.37
N ASP A 42 -4.41 -11.18 10.12
CA ASP A 42 -4.59 -11.61 11.49
C ASP A 42 -4.71 -10.42 12.43
N THR A 43 -5.87 -10.35 13.06
CA THR A 43 -6.26 -9.47 14.16
C THR A 43 -5.16 -9.32 15.22
N THR A 44 -4.38 -10.39 15.41
CA THR A 44 -3.23 -10.49 16.32
C THR A 44 -2.20 -9.38 16.13
N TYR A 45 -1.96 -8.90 14.91
CA TYR A 45 -0.96 -7.87 14.67
C TYR A 45 -1.37 -6.51 15.24
N LYS A 46 -2.66 -6.16 15.12
CA LYS A 46 -3.21 -4.95 15.73
C LYS A 46 -3.11 -5.05 17.25
N GLU A 47 -3.44 -6.22 17.80
CA GLU A 47 -3.33 -6.49 19.24
C GLU A 47 -1.91 -6.31 19.76
N ILE A 48 -0.87 -6.78 19.05
CA ILE A 48 0.53 -6.57 19.45
C ILE A 48 0.86 -5.06 19.54
N GLY A 49 0.44 -4.27 18.56
CA GLY A 49 0.63 -2.81 18.59
C GLY A 49 -0.04 -2.15 19.79
N TYR A 50 -1.29 -2.53 20.09
CA TYR A 50 -2.03 -2.03 21.25
C TYR A 50 -1.38 -2.46 22.57
N THR A 51 -1.04 -3.75 22.71
CA THR A 51 -0.38 -4.29 23.91
C THR A 51 0.95 -3.62 24.16
N THR A 52 1.75 -3.38 23.12
CA THR A 52 3.03 -2.66 23.24
C THR A 52 2.82 -1.24 23.73
N ALA A 53 1.85 -0.52 23.16
CA ALA A 53 1.57 0.86 23.56
C ALA A 53 1.02 0.94 25.00
N VAL A 54 0.15 0.02 25.39
CA VAL A 54 -0.35 -0.08 26.78
C VAL A 54 0.79 -0.40 27.74
N ALA A 55 1.66 -1.35 27.41
CA ALA A 55 2.82 -1.69 28.22
C ALA A 55 3.76 -0.48 28.42
N LEU A 56 4.04 0.29 27.36
CA LEU A 56 4.85 1.52 27.45
C LEU A 56 4.19 2.58 28.36
N ASN A 57 2.88 2.75 28.28
CA ASN A 57 2.15 3.65 29.17
C ASN A 57 2.16 3.18 30.63
N VAL A 58 2.02 1.87 30.87
CA VAL A 58 2.14 1.29 32.21
C VAL A 58 3.55 1.49 32.76
N ILE A 59 4.59 1.27 31.95
CA ILE A 59 5.99 1.54 32.34
C ILE A 59 6.18 3.02 32.67
N LEU A 60 5.61 3.94 31.89
CA LEU A 60 5.67 5.38 32.15
C LEU A 60 4.99 5.74 33.48
N LEU A 61 3.82 5.15 33.78
CA LEU A 61 3.11 5.35 35.04
C LEU A 61 3.89 4.76 36.23
N LEU A 62 4.38 3.53 36.10
CA LEU A 62 5.21 2.88 37.12
C LEU A 62 6.49 3.69 37.37
N ALA A 63 7.12 4.21 36.32
CA ALA A 63 8.27 5.07 36.44
C ALA A 63 7.95 6.38 37.19
N LYS A 64 6.78 6.96 36.95
CA LYS A 64 6.34 8.16 37.69
C LYS A 64 6.20 7.90 39.19
N PHE A 65 5.55 6.80 39.57
CA PHE A 65 5.18 6.54 40.95
C PHE A 65 6.22 5.75 41.75
N ALA A 66 6.88 4.76 41.14
CA ALA A 66 7.75 3.82 41.83
C ALA A 66 9.23 4.21 41.83
N LEU A 67 9.70 5.03 40.87
CA LEU A 67 11.12 5.42 40.85
C LEU A 67 11.41 6.50 41.90
N PRO A 68 12.57 6.42 42.58
CA PRO A 68 13.07 7.51 43.43
C PRO A 68 13.24 8.79 42.63
N HIS A 69 13.08 9.95 43.28
CA HIS A 69 13.08 11.25 42.60
C HIS A 69 14.34 11.48 41.72
N ALA A 70 15.51 11.03 42.19
CA ALA A 70 16.78 11.13 41.45
C ALA A 70 16.77 10.39 40.09
N TRP A 71 15.99 9.32 39.96
CA TRP A 71 15.92 8.49 38.75
C TRP A 71 14.77 8.87 37.81
N ARG A 72 13.76 9.59 38.30
CA ARG A 72 12.58 9.96 37.50
C ARG A 72 12.94 10.78 36.27
N LEU A 73 13.80 11.77 36.42
CA LEU A 73 14.19 12.67 35.33
C LEU A 73 15.01 11.97 34.24
N PRO A 74 16.14 11.28 34.54
CA PRO A 74 16.90 10.60 33.48
C PRO A 74 16.09 9.48 32.81
N PHE A 75 15.27 8.74 33.56
CA PHE A 75 14.42 7.70 32.99
C PHE A 75 13.34 8.28 32.08
N GLY A 76 12.66 9.36 32.51
CA GLY A 76 11.65 10.04 31.71
C GLY A 76 12.22 10.69 30.45
N VAL A 77 13.42 11.27 30.52
CA VAL A 77 14.16 11.74 29.34
C VAL A 77 14.50 10.58 28.41
N GLY A 78 14.92 9.43 28.94
CA GLY A 78 15.15 8.22 28.15
C GLY A 78 13.91 7.76 27.40
N LEU A 79 12.75 7.71 28.07
CA LEU A 79 11.47 7.40 27.43
C LEU A 79 11.03 8.45 26.40
N LEU A 80 11.31 9.72 26.65
CA LEU A 80 11.02 10.81 25.71
C LEU A 80 11.85 10.65 24.44
N LEU A 81 13.15 10.39 24.56
CA LEU A 81 14.03 10.12 23.42
C LEU A 81 13.59 8.88 22.65
N LEU A 82 13.20 7.81 23.35
CA LEU A 82 12.66 6.60 22.73
C LEU A 82 11.37 6.91 21.95
N SER A 83 10.45 7.67 22.53
CA SER A 83 9.22 8.10 21.85
C SER A 83 9.52 9.00 20.64
N CYS A 84 10.48 9.94 20.76
CA CYS A 84 10.95 10.75 19.65
C CYS A 84 11.56 9.91 18.53
N ALA A 85 12.30 8.84 18.85
CA ALA A 85 12.83 7.91 17.85
C ALA A 85 11.70 7.15 17.12
N PHE A 86 10.66 6.73 17.84
CA PHE A 86 9.46 6.14 17.21
C PHE A 86 8.72 7.15 16.32
N ALA A 87 8.54 8.38 16.77
CA ALA A 87 7.97 9.46 15.98
C ALA A 87 8.80 9.76 14.73
N TRP A 88 10.12 9.84 14.85
CA TRP A 88 11.03 10.02 13.72
C TRP A 88 10.89 8.88 12.72
N ARG A 89 10.86 7.62 13.19
CA ARG A 89 10.63 6.46 12.33
C ARG A 89 9.26 6.53 11.64
N PHE A 90 8.22 6.96 12.34
CA PHE A 90 6.88 7.14 11.81
C PHE A 90 6.86 8.13 10.62
N PHE A 91 7.55 9.26 10.73
CA PHE A 91 7.59 10.28 9.67
C PHE A 91 8.58 9.98 8.53
N THR A 92 9.61 9.18 8.78
CA THR A 92 10.64 8.87 7.75
C THR A 92 10.25 7.73 6.82
N LYS A 93 9.33 6.84 7.23
CA LYS A 93 8.90 5.70 6.42
C LYS A 93 8.03 6.16 5.26
N LYS A 94 8.51 5.94 4.03
CA LYS A 94 7.79 6.20 2.79
C LYS A 94 7.70 4.90 1.99
N LYS A 95 6.56 4.66 1.35
CA LYS A 95 6.31 3.52 0.48
C LYS A 95 6.34 3.97 -0.97
N LEU A 96 7.04 3.23 -1.81
CA LEU A 96 7.12 3.47 -3.24
C LEU A 96 6.01 2.69 -3.93
N TYR A 97 5.05 3.38 -4.53
CA TYR A 97 4.01 2.79 -5.37
C TYR A 97 4.40 2.94 -6.83
N ARG A 98 4.44 1.85 -7.57
CA ARG A 98 4.74 1.88 -9.00
C ARG A 98 3.43 1.91 -9.79
N ILE A 99 3.24 2.96 -10.59
CA ILE A 99 2.06 3.16 -11.44
C ILE A 99 2.52 3.18 -12.90
N TYR A 100 1.79 2.47 -13.78
CA TYR A 100 2.10 2.41 -15.20
C TYR A 100 1.32 3.50 -15.95
N LYS A 101 2.04 4.46 -16.55
CA LYS A 101 1.43 5.54 -17.33
C LYS A 101 1.56 5.30 -18.84
N ARG A 102 0.54 5.76 -19.56
CA ARG A 102 0.52 5.87 -21.02
C ARG A 102 0.85 7.30 -21.44
N GLU A 103 1.49 7.41 -22.59
CA GLU A 103 1.80 8.68 -23.26
C GLU A 103 0.54 9.56 -23.36
N GLY A 104 0.65 10.82 -22.93
CA GLY A 104 -0.45 11.80 -23.01
C GLY A 104 -1.37 11.89 -21.79
N SER A 105 -1.15 11.11 -20.72
CA SER A 105 -1.86 11.35 -19.46
C SER A 105 -1.37 12.64 -18.77
N LEU A 106 -2.31 13.41 -18.20
CA LEU A 106 -1.97 14.64 -17.49
C LEU A 106 -0.99 14.34 -16.34
N PRO A 107 -0.04 15.25 -16.04
CA PRO A 107 0.85 15.10 -14.90
C PRO A 107 0.02 15.01 -13.61
N ILE A 108 0.32 14.02 -12.76
CA ILE A 108 -0.34 13.90 -11.46
C ILE A 108 0.11 15.10 -10.63
N LYS A 109 -0.83 16.01 -10.37
CA LYS A 109 -0.60 17.17 -9.52
C LYS A 109 -0.96 16.81 -8.08
N SER A 110 -0.05 16.13 -7.38
CA SER A 110 -0.14 16.02 -5.92
C SER A 110 0.99 16.85 -5.28
N PRO A 111 0.72 17.54 -4.15
CA PRO A 111 1.71 18.36 -3.46
C PRO A 111 2.87 17.55 -2.86
N ASN A 112 2.67 16.27 -2.53
CA ASN A 112 3.69 15.43 -1.87
C ASN A 112 4.22 14.31 -2.77
N VAL A 113 3.57 14.05 -3.89
CA VAL A 113 4.00 13.04 -4.84
C VAL A 113 5.21 13.55 -5.60
N ARG A 114 6.35 12.93 -5.33
CA ARG A 114 7.52 13.05 -6.20
C ARG A 114 7.40 11.98 -7.27
N VAL A 115 7.17 12.40 -8.51
CA VAL A 115 7.21 11.51 -9.67
C VAL A 115 8.69 11.32 -10.02
N ALA A 116 9.24 10.17 -9.64
CA ALA A 116 10.49 9.73 -10.21
C ALA A 116 10.16 9.03 -11.53
N VAL A 117 10.50 9.69 -12.65
CA VAL A 117 10.42 9.06 -13.98
C VAL A 117 11.62 8.13 -14.09
N THR A 118 11.44 6.89 -13.65
CA THR A 118 12.45 5.86 -13.82
C THR A 118 12.34 5.36 -15.26
N SER A 119 13.39 5.54 -16.06
CA SER A 119 13.36 5.11 -17.47
C SER A 119 12.99 3.63 -17.56
N PRO A 120 12.20 3.23 -18.57
CA PRO A 120 11.67 1.87 -18.66
C PRO A 120 12.84 0.89 -18.73
N ARG A 121 13.12 0.22 -17.61
CA ARG A 121 14.04 -0.90 -17.54
C ARG A 121 13.49 -1.92 -18.53
N LYS A 122 14.17 -2.13 -19.66
CA LYS A 122 13.73 -2.96 -20.80
C LYS A 122 13.10 -4.26 -20.29
N LEU A 123 11.78 -4.27 -20.12
CA LEU A 123 11.02 -5.44 -19.70
C LEU A 123 11.20 -6.47 -20.82
N ARG A 124 11.93 -7.53 -20.49
CA ARG A 124 12.39 -8.57 -21.40
C ARG A 124 11.24 -9.57 -21.58
N GLY A 125 10.19 -9.18 -22.31
CA GLY A 125 9.04 -10.05 -22.54
C GLY A 125 8.03 -9.44 -23.51
N ALA A 126 7.60 -10.23 -24.49
CA ALA A 126 6.85 -9.84 -25.69
C ALA A 126 5.38 -9.47 -25.46
N VAL A 127 5.12 -8.49 -24.60
CA VAL A 127 3.82 -7.78 -24.60
C VAL A 127 3.95 -6.61 -25.56
N SER A 128 2.98 -6.47 -26.48
CA SER A 128 2.96 -5.47 -27.55
C SER A 128 3.39 -4.09 -27.04
N ARG A 129 4.50 -3.59 -27.57
CA ARG A 129 5.47 -2.72 -26.91
C ARG A 129 5.19 -1.22 -27.04
N ASN A 130 4.05 -0.84 -27.62
CA ASN A 130 3.87 0.51 -28.14
C ASN A 130 3.01 1.43 -27.24
N ASP A 131 2.40 0.93 -26.16
CA ASP A 131 1.43 1.70 -25.38
C ASP A 131 1.80 1.99 -23.91
N ILE A 132 2.87 1.39 -23.37
CA ILE A 132 3.32 1.64 -21.99
C ILE A 132 4.70 2.29 -22.07
N THR A 133 4.72 3.61 -22.18
CA THR A 133 5.94 4.38 -22.40
C THR A 133 6.61 4.85 -21.11
N GLU A 134 5.87 4.97 -20.01
CA GLU A 134 6.41 5.56 -18.78
C GLU A 134 5.98 4.80 -17.51
N VAL A 135 6.96 4.39 -16.72
CA VAL A 135 6.74 3.87 -15.37
C VAL A 135 6.96 5.03 -14.40
N CYS A 136 5.92 5.41 -13.67
CA CYS A 136 6.03 6.43 -12.64
C CYS A 136 6.12 5.76 -11.27
N ASP A 137 7.21 6.03 -10.56
CA ASP A 137 7.34 5.63 -9.16
C ASP A 137 6.83 6.80 -8.28
N LEU A 138 5.82 6.51 -7.47
CA LEU A 138 5.10 7.44 -6.61
C LEU A 138 5.47 7.18 -5.16
N MET A 139 6.24 8.09 -4.56
CA MET A 139 6.63 7.95 -3.16
C MET A 139 5.56 8.56 -2.26
N LEU A 140 4.84 7.71 -1.53
CA LEU A 140 3.80 8.12 -0.59
C LEU A 140 4.22 7.84 0.85
N TRP A 141 3.83 8.71 1.76
CA TRP A 141 3.95 8.43 3.18
C TRP A 141 2.85 7.44 3.60
N ASP A 142 3.23 6.19 3.86
CA ASP A 142 2.31 5.16 4.37
C ASP A 142 2.92 4.50 5.61
N PRO A 143 2.72 5.08 6.81
CA PRO A 143 3.28 4.51 8.00
C PRO A 143 2.58 3.18 8.34
N PRO A 144 3.33 2.18 8.84
CA PRO A 144 2.75 0.89 9.21
C PRO A 144 1.77 1.07 10.38
N ILE A 145 0.77 0.17 10.44
CA ILE A 145 -0.34 0.27 11.41
C ILE A 145 0.18 0.30 12.85
N ILE A 146 1.19 -0.52 13.19
CA ILE A 146 1.78 -0.52 14.54
C ILE A 146 2.43 0.82 14.86
N SER A 147 3.14 1.43 13.91
CA SER A 147 3.77 2.73 14.13
C SER A 147 2.72 3.82 14.36
N LYS A 148 1.59 3.79 13.61
CA LYS A 148 0.41 4.64 13.87
C LYS A 148 -0.12 4.44 15.29
N THR A 149 -0.35 3.19 15.69
CA THR A 149 -0.91 2.86 17.01
C THR A 149 0.00 3.27 18.16
N VAL A 150 1.29 2.92 18.09
CA VAL A 150 2.27 3.25 19.13
C VAL A 150 2.47 4.75 19.21
N PHE A 151 2.55 5.45 18.08
CA PHE A 151 2.67 6.91 18.07
C PHE A 151 1.45 7.61 18.66
N CYS A 152 0.23 7.16 18.34
CA CYS A 152 -1.00 7.75 18.88
C CYS A 152 -1.18 7.49 20.38
N LEU A 153 -0.80 6.31 20.85
CA LEU A 153 -1.01 5.91 22.25
C LEU A 153 0.18 6.21 23.16
N PHE A 154 1.39 6.38 22.61
CA PHE A 154 2.62 6.68 23.34
C PHE A 154 3.41 7.81 22.65
N SER A 155 2.74 8.95 22.48
CA SER A 155 3.32 10.12 21.81
C SER A 155 4.39 10.79 22.69
N PRO A 156 5.42 11.42 22.08
CA PRO A 156 6.46 12.13 22.85
C PRO A 156 5.87 13.23 23.71
N LEU A 157 4.78 13.81 23.22
CA LEU A 157 3.98 14.83 23.88
C LEU A 157 3.38 14.33 25.20
N GLN A 158 2.80 13.13 25.23
CA GLN A 158 2.27 12.53 26.46
C GLN A 158 3.38 12.30 27.48
N VAL A 159 4.53 11.77 27.06
CA VAL A 159 5.69 11.56 27.95
C VAL A 159 6.18 12.89 28.52
N ALA A 160 6.29 13.92 27.70
CA ALA A 160 6.73 15.24 28.12
C ALA A 160 5.75 15.90 29.11
N VAL A 161 4.44 15.80 28.86
CA VAL A 161 3.40 16.27 29.79
C VAL A 161 3.51 15.55 31.14
N VAL A 162 3.68 14.23 31.13
CA VAL A 162 3.81 13.42 32.36
C VAL A 162 5.06 13.80 33.15
N LEU A 163 6.18 14.12 32.46
CA LEU A 163 7.43 14.55 33.07
C LEU A 163 7.30 15.90 33.79
N VAL A 164 6.52 16.81 33.21
CA VAL A 164 6.36 18.20 33.67
C VAL A 164 5.27 18.34 34.74
N ALA A 165 4.27 17.46 34.73
CA ALA A 165 3.13 17.48 35.67
C ALA A 165 3.48 16.99 37.09
N ASN A 166 4.68 17.27 37.61
CA ASN A 166 5.14 16.76 38.91
C ASN A 166 5.08 17.76 40.06
N ASP A 167 4.91 19.06 39.83
CA ASP A 167 4.93 20.03 40.91
C ASP A 167 3.63 20.83 40.98
N SER A 168 3.15 21.09 42.19
CA SER A 168 1.94 21.89 42.47
C SER A 168 2.21 23.40 42.44
N ASP A 169 3.35 23.82 41.92
CA ASP A 169 3.80 25.20 41.97
C ASP A 169 3.29 26.02 40.78
N LEU A 170 3.25 27.35 40.95
CA LEU A 170 2.93 28.33 39.91
C LEU A 170 3.68 28.06 38.59
N MET A 171 4.92 27.55 38.70
CA MET A 171 5.74 27.15 37.55
C MET A 171 5.09 26.02 36.74
N ALA A 172 4.47 25.04 37.39
CA ALA A 172 3.76 23.96 36.69
C ALA A 172 2.54 24.47 35.93
N SER A 173 1.87 25.52 36.42
CA SER A 173 0.79 26.19 35.67
C SER A 173 1.31 26.88 34.39
N ILE A 174 2.43 27.61 34.50
CA ILE A 174 3.08 28.24 33.34
C ILE A 174 3.55 27.18 32.34
N PHE A 175 4.21 26.11 32.82
CA PHE A 175 4.63 25.01 31.95
C PHE A 175 3.43 24.29 31.32
N SER A 176 2.35 24.06 32.06
CA SER A 176 1.11 23.48 31.53
C SER A 176 0.52 24.34 30.40
N LEU A 177 0.56 25.67 30.52
CA LEU A 177 0.09 26.58 29.47
C LEU A 177 0.96 26.49 28.20
N VAL A 178 2.28 26.49 28.36
CA VAL A 178 3.23 26.32 27.24
C VAL A 178 3.04 24.95 26.58
N PHE A 179 2.85 23.89 27.38
CA PHE A 179 2.56 22.56 26.87
C PHE A 179 1.22 22.51 26.13
N ALA A 180 0.17 23.14 26.65
CA ALA A 180 -1.11 23.23 25.95
C ALA A 180 -0.97 23.91 24.58
N ALA A 181 -0.17 24.98 24.49
CA ALA A 181 0.14 25.63 23.22
C ALA A 181 0.91 24.70 22.26
N ILE A 182 1.92 23.98 22.75
CA ILE A 182 2.66 22.99 21.96
C ILE A 182 1.74 21.86 21.49
N ILE A 183 0.86 21.36 22.35
CA ILE A 183 -0.14 20.34 22.01
C ILE A 183 -1.05 20.85 20.88
N ALA A 184 -1.54 22.08 20.99
CA ALA A 184 -2.41 22.68 19.97
C ALA A 184 -1.69 22.81 18.61
N ILE A 185 -0.44 23.27 18.61
CA ILE A 185 0.40 23.33 17.40
C ILE A 185 0.60 21.93 16.82
N PHE A 186 0.91 20.95 17.66
CA PHE A 186 1.14 19.57 17.24
C PHE A 186 -0.12 18.92 16.65
N ILE A 187 -1.28 19.11 17.28
CA ILE A 187 -2.57 18.64 16.74
C ILE A 187 -2.83 19.30 15.39
N THR A 188 -2.61 20.61 15.26
CA THR A 188 -2.79 21.33 13.99
C THR A 188 -1.87 20.78 12.90
N PHE A 189 -0.60 20.53 13.23
CA PHE A 189 0.35 19.88 12.34
C PHE A 189 -0.12 18.48 11.92
N MET A 190 -0.55 17.65 12.86
CA MET A 190 -1.05 16.30 12.58
C MET A 190 -2.31 16.33 11.71
N CYS A 191 -3.24 17.26 11.93
CA CYS A 191 -4.42 17.45 11.08
C CYS A 191 -4.03 17.84 9.65
N ASN A 192 -3.05 18.71 9.48
CA ASN A 192 -2.55 19.10 8.16
C ASN A 192 -1.90 17.90 7.44
N VAL A 193 -1.04 17.15 8.14
CA VAL A 193 -0.39 15.94 7.61
C VAL A 193 -1.42 14.85 7.27
N PHE A 194 -2.45 14.69 8.10
CA PHE A 194 -3.52 13.72 7.83
C PHE A 194 -4.37 14.12 6.62
N THR A 195 -4.68 15.41 6.49
CA THR A 195 -5.44 15.94 5.36
C THR A 195 -4.67 15.76 4.07
N THR A 196 -3.37 16.07 4.05
CA THR A 196 -2.53 15.84 2.88
C THR A 196 -2.42 14.35 2.54
N TRP A 197 -2.22 13.48 3.55
CA TRP A 197 -2.21 12.03 3.36
C TRP A 197 -3.52 11.51 2.75
N LYS A 198 -4.67 11.97 3.25
CA LYS A 198 -5.99 11.57 2.74
C LYS A 198 -6.18 11.99 1.28
N ASN A 199 -5.79 13.22 0.94
CA ASN A 199 -5.86 13.72 -0.42
C ASN A 199 -4.94 12.90 -1.35
N ASP A 200 -3.74 12.54 -0.90
CA ASP A 200 -2.82 11.72 -1.68
C ASP A 200 -3.37 10.29 -1.89
N GLN A 201 -4.03 9.69 -0.89
CA GLN A 201 -4.71 8.39 -1.01
C GLN A 201 -5.87 8.44 -2.02
N GLU A 202 -6.67 9.50 -2.02
CA GLU A 202 -7.77 9.68 -2.97
C GLU A 202 -7.26 9.76 -4.42
N VAL A 203 -6.16 10.48 -4.64
CA VAL A 203 -5.51 10.56 -5.96
C VAL A 203 -5.04 9.18 -6.42
N ILE A 204 -4.38 8.42 -5.54
CA ILE A 204 -3.91 7.07 -5.89
C ILE A 204 -5.08 6.15 -6.19
N PHE A 205 -6.12 6.17 -5.36
CA PHE A 205 -7.29 5.33 -5.56
C PHE A 205 -7.98 5.65 -6.89
N ARG A 206 -8.09 6.94 -7.23
CA ARG A 206 -8.63 7.38 -8.52
C ARG A 206 -7.80 6.87 -9.69
N GLU A 207 -6.48 6.96 -9.62
CA GLU A 207 -5.58 6.47 -10.68
C GLU A 207 -5.66 4.94 -10.82
N VAL A 208 -5.67 4.19 -9.72
CA VAL A 208 -5.83 2.73 -9.72
C VAL A 208 -7.19 2.33 -10.27
N TYR A 209 -8.25 3.05 -9.90
CA TYR A 209 -9.60 2.79 -10.39
C TYR A 209 -9.70 3.05 -11.91
N ASP A 210 -9.12 4.16 -12.38
CA ASP A 210 -9.08 4.50 -13.81
C ASP A 210 -8.26 3.46 -14.60
N GLU A 211 -7.12 3.01 -14.06
CA GLU A 211 -6.30 1.94 -14.64
C GLU A 211 -7.09 0.63 -14.73
N GLN A 212 -7.77 0.22 -13.66
CA GLN A 212 -8.56 -1.00 -13.62
C GLN A 212 -9.77 -0.95 -14.57
N ASN A 213 -10.50 0.16 -14.59
CA ASN A 213 -11.65 0.34 -15.49
C ASN A 213 -11.22 0.27 -16.97
N ARG A 214 -10.05 0.84 -17.30
CA ARG A 214 -9.46 0.73 -18.64
C ARG A 214 -9.08 -0.69 -19.01
N PHE A 215 -8.45 -1.44 -18.11
CA PHE A 215 -8.13 -2.85 -18.37
C PHE A 215 -9.39 -3.67 -18.63
N MET A 216 -10.48 -3.42 -17.90
CA MET A 216 -11.76 -4.08 -18.14
C MET A 216 -12.35 -3.74 -19.51
N LEU A 217 -12.35 -2.46 -19.91
CA LEU A 217 -12.84 -2.01 -21.23
C LEU A 217 -12.00 -2.57 -22.40
N SER A 218 -10.68 -2.71 -22.22
CA SER A 218 -9.79 -3.24 -23.25
C SER A 218 -10.02 -4.74 -23.54
N GLN A 219 -10.50 -5.50 -22.55
CA GLN A 219 -10.75 -6.93 -22.70
C GLN A 219 -12.08 -7.22 -23.39
N THR A 220 -13.09 -6.37 -23.18
CA THR A 220 -14.41 -6.49 -23.83
C THR A 220 -14.42 -5.96 -25.25
N ALA A 221 -13.51 -5.04 -25.60
CA ALA A 221 -13.37 -4.48 -26.93
C ALA A 221 -12.43 -5.28 -27.86
N LYS A 222 -12.15 -6.56 -27.58
CA LYS A 222 -11.58 -7.43 -28.64
C LYS A 222 -12.70 -7.65 -29.65
N PRO A 223 -12.65 -7.06 -30.86
CA PRO A 223 -13.61 -7.41 -31.88
C PRO A 223 -13.50 -8.92 -32.04
N LYS A 224 -14.58 -9.65 -31.74
CA LYS A 224 -14.71 -10.99 -32.29
C LYS A 224 -14.62 -10.75 -33.78
N ALA A 225 -13.49 -11.13 -34.38
CA ALA A 225 -13.41 -11.20 -35.82
C ALA A 225 -14.62 -12.03 -36.20
N ASP A 226 -15.57 -11.41 -36.90
CA ASP A 226 -16.68 -12.14 -37.49
C ASP A 226 -15.98 -13.18 -38.35
N ALA A 227 -15.95 -14.42 -37.86
CA ALA A 227 -15.51 -15.54 -38.63
C ALA A 227 -16.46 -15.53 -39.80
N ALA A 228 -15.96 -15.01 -40.93
CA ALA A 228 -16.72 -14.90 -42.15
C ALA A 228 -17.29 -16.29 -42.40
N ILE A 229 -18.57 -16.45 -42.11
CA ILE A 229 -19.32 -17.60 -42.55
C ILE A 229 -19.29 -17.43 -44.06
N GLN A 230 -18.41 -18.18 -44.73
CA GLN A 230 -18.53 -18.42 -46.15
C GLN A 230 -19.92 -19.00 -46.33
N ALA A 231 -20.90 -18.13 -46.60
CA ALA A 231 -22.15 -18.54 -47.19
C ALA A 231 -21.76 -18.98 -48.58
N ASP A 232 -21.74 -20.29 -48.80
CA ASP A 232 -21.67 -20.87 -50.13
C ASP A 232 -22.72 -20.15 -50.99
N ALA A 233 -22.24 -19.53 -52.07
CA ALA A 233 -23.07 -18.83 -53.02
C ALA A 233 -24.03 -19.83 -53.65
N VAL A 234 -25.27 -19.85 -53.17
CA VAL A 234 -26.39 -20.43 -53.90
C VAL A 234 -26.82 -19.36 -54.90
N ASP A 235 -26.41 -19.55 -56.16
CA ASP A 235 -26.85 -18.79 -57.33
C ASP A 235 -28.39 -18.67 -57.31
N THR A 236 -28.88 -17.48 -56.95
CA THR A 236 -30.29 -17.15 -57.12
C THR A 236 -30.38 -15.87 -57.94
N HIS A 237 -31.02 -16.05 -59.08
CA HIS A 237 -31.21 -15.13 -60.20
C HIS A 237 -31.66 -13.73 -59.82
N GLU A 238 -31.17 -12.78 -60.61
CA GLU A 238 -31.49 -11.35 -60.63
C GLU A 238 -32.98 -11.03 -60.43
N THR A 239 -33.27 -10.11 -59.50
CA THR A 239 -34.31 -9.10 -59.75
C THR A 239 -33.96 -7.81 -59.01
N SER A 240 -33.55 -6.82 -59.80
CA SER A 240 -33.41 -5.42 -59.41
C SER A 240 -34.63 -4.90 -58.67
N LEU A 241 -34.44 -4.10 -57.61
CA LEU A 241 -35.12 -2.81 -57.43
C LEU A 241 -34.49 -1.99 -56.28
N LEU A 242 -34.30 -0.70 -56.57
CA LEU A 242 -33.81 0.39 -55.73
C LEU A 242 -34.30 0.36 -54.28
N TYR A 243 -33.39 0.54 -53.31
CA TYR A 243 -33.52 1.50 -52.19
C TYR A 243 -32.19 1.57 -51.42
N PRO A 244 -31.59 2.75 -51.16
CA PRO A 244 -30.51 2.88 -50.21
C PRO A 244 -31.10 2.86 -48.79
N ALA A 245 -31.17 1.68 -48.18
CA ALA A 245 -31.52 1.52 -46.78
C ALA A 245 -30.31 1.88 -45.92
N TYR A 246 -30.37 3.05 -45.27
CA TYR A 246 -29.45 3.40 -44.19
C TYR A 246 -29.53 2.33 -43.09
N PRO A 247 -28.40 1.88 -42.51
CA PRO A 247 -28.44 0.95 -41.39
C PRO A 247 -29.14 1.63 -40.21
N PRO A 248 -30.09 0.95 -39.54
CA PRO A 248 -30.79 1.53 -38.41
C PRO A 248 -29.81 1.79 -37.26
N THR A 249 -29.68 3.05 -36.88
CA THR A 249 -29.00 3.48 -35.68
C THR A 249 -29.76 2.90 -34.48
N VAL A 250 -29.27 1.79 -33.92
CA VAL A 250 -29.78 1.25 -32.66
C VAL A 250 -29.35 2.19 -31.56
N ILE A 251 -30.26 3.07 -31.12
CA ILE A 251 -30.11 3.85 -29.90
C ILE A 251 -30.20 2.86 -28.75
N VAL A 252 -29.05 2.39 -28.26
CA VAL A 252 -28.97 1.68 -26.99
C VAL A 252 -29.25 2.71 -25.90
N VAL A 253 -30.50 2.76 -25.45
CA VAL A 253 -30.89 3.53 -24.26
C VAL A 253 -30.15 2.91 -23.07
N PRO A 254 -29.21 3.63 -22.43
CA PRO A 254 -28.57 3.10 -21.23
C PRO A 254 -29.65 2.92 -20.14
N PRO A 255 -29.66 1.78 -19.43
CA PRO A 255 -30.64 1.54 -18.38
C PRO A 255 -30.49 2.62 -17.31
N THR A 256 -31.57 3.37 -17.09
CA THR A 256 -31.70 4.35 -16.03
C THR A 256 -31.29 3.69 -14.71
N PRO A 257 -30.35 4.27 -13.93
CA PRO A 257 -29.98 3.71 -12.65
C PRO A 257 -31.19 3.76 -11.72
N VAL A 258 -31.81 2.60 -11.48
CA VAL A 258 -32.82 2.44 -10.45
C VAL A 258 -32.11 2.65 -9.12
N GLN A 259 -32.36 3.80 -8.48
CA GLN A 259 -31.99 4.02 -7.09
C GLN A 259 -32.77 3.03 -6.23
N THR A 260 -32.15 1.88 -5.94
CA THR A 260 -32.59 1.03 -4.84
C THR A 260 -32.27 1.76 -3.56
N THR A 261 -33.28 2.42 -2.99
CA THR A 261 -33.26 2.85 -1.59
C THR A 261 -32.92 1.64 -0.72
N PRO A 262 -31.99 1.77 0.25
CA PRO A 262 -31.63 0.67 1.13
C PRO A 262 -32.85 0.32 1.98
N ARG A 263 -33.46 -0.82 1.65
CA ARG A 263 -34.54 -1.43 2.42
C ARG A 263 -33.98 -1.75 3.80
N SER A 264 -34.49 -1.06 4.81
CA SER A 264 -34.16 -1.32 6.21
C SER A 264 -34.40 -2.80 6.53
N PHE A 265 -33.34 -3.47 6.98
CA PHE A 265 -33.44 -4.82 7.52
C PHE A 265 -34.18 -4.73 8.85
N SER A 266 -35.49 -4.97 8.82
CA SER A 266 -36.26 -5.35 9.99
C SER A 266 -35.86 -6.78 10.36
N ALA A 267 -35.24 -6.94 11.52
CA ALA A 267 -34.88 -8.22 12.10
C ALA A 267 -36.15 -8.99 12.48
N GLY A 268 -36.63 -9.82 11.56
CA GLY A 268 -37.66 -10.81 11.82
C GLY A 268 -37.05 -12.07 12.41
N THR A 269 -37.15 -12.24 13.72
CA THR A 269 -36.92 -13.49 14.45
C THR A 269 -37.88 -14.55 13.92
N ARG A 270 -37.36 -15.60 13.28
CA ARG A 270 -38.13 -16.80 12.97
C ARG A 270 -37.43 -18.03 13.52
N SER A 271 -37.97 -18.49 14.64
CA SER A 271 -37.81 -19.82 15.21
C SER A 271 -38.39 -20.87 14.26
N SER A 272 -37.61 -21.91 13.96
CA SER A 272 -38.03 -23.28 13.57
C SER A 272 -36.73 -24.08 13.38
N ALA A 273 -36.34 -24.98 14.29
CA ALA A 273 -36.88 -26.33 14.51
C ALA A 273 -37.00 -27.13 13.20
N GLY A 274 -36.08 -28.07 12.97
CA GLY A 274 -36.34 -29.20 12.08
C GLY A 274 -35.16 -29.73 11.27
N SER A 275 -34.78 -30.96 11.61
CA SER A 275 -34.28 -32.02 10.71
C SER A 275 -32.79 -32.06 10.35
N GLN A 276 -32.12 -32.99 11.03
CA GLN A 276 -30.93 -33.69 10.59
C GLN A 276 -31.19 -34.40 9.25
N THR A 277 -30.28 -34.22 8.29
CA THR A 277 -30.04 -35.21 7.24
C THR A 277 -28.57 -35.13 6.80
N THR A 278 -27.80 -36.12 7.23
CA THR A 278 -26.44 -36.42 6.75
C THR A 278 -26.45 -36.85 5.28
N PRO A 279 -25.45 -36.45 4.48
CA PRO A 279 -25.07 -37.20 3.28
C PRO A 279 -23.72 -37.92 3.45
N PRO A 280 -23.49 -38.99 2.68
CA PRO A 280 -22.43 -39.97 2.93
C PRO A 280 -21.07 -39.55 2.37
N SER A 281 -20.04 -40.09 3.02
CA SER A 281 -18.65 -40.13 2.59
C SER A 281 -18.46 -40.93 1.30
N LEU A 282 -17.80 -40.35 0.29
CA LEU A 282 -17.26 -41.07 -0.85
C LEU A 282 -15.83 -40.59 -1.17
N THR A 283 -14.89 -41.42 -0.73
CA THR A 283 -13.71 -41.92 -1.47
C THR A 283 -13.04 -41.06 -2.53
N SER A 284 -11.76 -40.83 -2.29
CA SER A 284 -10.66 -40.43 -3.17
C SER A 284 -10.66 -41.08 -4.56
N PRO A 285 -10.06 -40.42 -5.57
CA PRO A 285 -8.96 -41.09 -6.25
C PRO A 285 -7.77 -40.19 -6.65
N THR A 286 -6.58 -40.78 -6.45
CA THR A 286 -5.49 -40.93 -7.42
C THR A 286 -4.71 -39.70 -7.89
N SER A 287 -3.48 -39.65 -7.39
CA SER A 287 -2.35 -38.86 -7.84
C SER A 287 -1.96 -39.16 -9.30
N ILE A 288 -1.74 -38.10 -10.08
CA ILE A 288 -1.10 -38.16 -11.41
C ILE A 288 0.30 -37.53 -11.29
N PRO A 289 1.40 -38.27 -11.58
CA PRO A 289 2.73 -37.68 -11.62
C PRO A 289 2.99 -37.06 -13.00
N ARG A 290 3.02 -35.72 -13.06
CA ARG A 290 3.40 -34.98 -14.28
C ARG A 290 4.93 -34.96 -14.42
N LYS A 291 5.47 -35.94 -15.16
CA LYS A 291 6.85 -35.93 -15.69
C LYS A 291 7.07 -34.68 -16.56
N ARG A 292 7.93 -33.75 -16.11
CA ARG A 292 8.38 -32.61 -16.92
C ARG A 292 9.67 -33.01 -17.65
N LYS A 293 9.57 -33.20 -18.97
CA LYS A 293 10.71 -33.41 -19.88
C LYS A 293 11.66 -32.21 -19.80
N LYS A 294 12.93 -32.48 -19.49
CA LYS A 294 14.05 -31.56 -19.60
C LYS A 294 14.48 -31.55 -21.07
N SER A 295 14.07 -30.54 -21.83
CA SER A 295 14.60 -30.30 -23.18
C SER A 295 15.94 -29.58 -23.04
N VAL A 296 17.01 -30.31 -23.27
CA VAL A 296 18.38 -29.80 -23.39
C VAL A 296 18.59 -29.56 -24.88
N ASN A 297 18.71 -28.31 -25.31
CA ASN A 297 19.24 -27.97 -26.62
C ASN A 297 20.73 -27.65 -26.47
N PRO A 298 21.65 -28.46 -27.00
CA PRO A 298 23.02 -28.06 -27.24
C PRO A 298 23.08 -27.42 -28.63
N PHE A 299 23.15 -26.08 -28.70
CA PHE A 299 23.65 -25.43 -29.91
C PHE A 299 25.15 -25.19 -29.71
N GLN A 300 25.89 -26.17 -30.22
CA GLN A 300 27.31 -26.06 -30.51
C GLN A 300 27.48 -25.48 -31.91
N GLN A 301 28.56 -24.71 -32.07
CA GLN A 301 29.38 -24.52 -33.26
C GLN A 301 29.07 -23.42 -34.30
N GLY A 302 30.20 -22.80 -34.70
CA GLY A 302 30.43 -21.95 -35.86
C GLY A 302 30.86 -20.54 -35.43
N GLY A 303 32.13 -20.13 -35.41
CA GLY A 303 33.28 -20.57 -36.18
C GLY A 303 33.79 -19.38 -37.00
N LEU A 304 35.11 -19.16 -36.92
CA LEU A 304 35.97 -18.10 -37.50
C LEU A 304 36.09 -16.80 -36.69
#